data_AF-A0A2K9C3C6-F1
#
_entry.id   AF-A0A2K9C3C6-F1
#
_cell.length_a   1.000
_cell.length_b   1.000
_cell.length_c   1.000
_cell.angle_alpha   90.00
_cell.angle_beta   90.00
_cell.angle_gamma   90.00
#
_symmetry.space_group_name_H-M   'P 1'
#
loop_
_entity.id
_entity.type
_entity.pdbx_description
1 polymer ?
#
loop_
_entity_poly.entity_id
_entity_poly.type
_entity_poly.pdbx_seq_one_letter_code
_entity_poly.pdbx_strand_id
1 'polypeptide(L)' 'MSNRVDWENRGKTVAELIAELKTFGDQHLKVEISFDEGETSRPISIVVKRDGKCLLLHVDSLGD' A
#
# COMPACT_ATOMS: atom_id res chain seq x y z
N MET A 1 -25.75 13.35 -5.03
CA MET A 1 -25.31 12.28 -4.11
C MET A 1 -24.55 11.25 -4.94
N SER A 2 -23.23 11.19 -4.81
CA SER A 2 -22.44 10.05 -5.32
C SER A 2 -21.81 9.38 -4.10
N ASN A 3 -22.19 8.14 -3.86
CA ASN A 3 -21.93 7.36 -2.65
C ASN A 3 -20.48 6.83 -2.59
N ARG A 4 -19.51 7.57 -3.14
CA ARG A 4 -18.09 7.16 -3.24
C ARG A 4 -17.27 7.46 -1.96
N VAL A 5 -17.81 8.27 -1.05
CA VAL A 5 -17.02 8.96 -0.01
C VAL A 5 -16.50 8.04 1.11
N ASP A 6 -17.11 6.87 1.33
CA ASP A 6 -16.73 6.01 2.48
C ASP A 6 -15.63 4.99 2.20
N TRP A 7 -15.52 4.46 0.97
CA TRP A 7 -14.52 3.41 0.68
C TRP A 7 -13.12 3.99 0.45
N GLU A 8 -13.03 5.18 -0.13
CA GLU A 8 -11.76 5.88 -0.42
C GLU A 8 -11.01 6.26 0.87
N ASN A 9 -11.73 6.52 1.96
CA ASN A 9 -11.16 6.98 3.24
C ASN A 9 -11.00 5.88 4.30
N ARG A 10 -11.60 4.69 4.09
CA ARG A 10 -11.62 3.63 5.11
C ARG A 10 -10.23 3.04 5.39
N GLY A 11 -9.38 2.97 4.36
CA GLY A 11 -8.07 2.32 4.44
C GLY A 11 -8.18 0.83 4.83
N LYS A 12 -7.02 0.18 5.02
CA LYS A 12 -6.92 -1.18 5.56
C LYS A 12 -6.05 -1.17 6.80
N THR A 13 -6.41 -1.96 7.79
CA THR A 13 -5.49 -2.31 8.87
C THR A 13 -4.38 -3.22 8.35
N VAL A 14 -3.28 -3.31 9.10
CA VAL A 14 -2.19 -4.26 8.79
C VAL A 14 -2.71 -5.70 8.78
N ALA A 15 -3.64 -6.05 9.66
CA ALA A 15 -4.19 -7.40 9.74
C ALA A 15 -5.03 -7.76 8.51
N GLU A 16 -5.89 -6.85 8.04
CA GLU A 16 -6.70 -7.04 6.82
C GLU A 16 -5.79 -7.17 5.58
N LEU A 17 -4.77 -6.31 5.46
CA LEU A 17 -3.81 -6.39 4.36
C LEU A 17 -3.05 -7.72 4.36
N ILE A 18 -2.55 -8.17 5.51
CA ILE A 18 -1.85 -9.47 5.62
C ILE A 18 -2.78 -10.63 5.25
N ALA A 19 -4.05 -10.58 5.66
CA ALA A 19 -5.01 -11.63 5.33
C ALA A 19 -5.21 -11.75 3.82
N GLU A 20 -5.31 -10.65 3.10
CA GLU A 20 -5.43 -10.64 1.64
C GLU A 20 -4.15 -11.12 0.95
N LEU A 21 -2.98 -10.63 1.38
CA LEU A 21 -1.70 -11.07 0.81
C LEU A 21 -1.52 -12.58 0.93
N LYS A 22 -1.95 -13.19 2.04
CA LYS A 22 -1.90 -14.65 2.24
C LYS A 22 -2.79 -15.45 1.28
N THR A 23 -3.75 -14.82 0.60
CA THR A 23 -4.60 -15.52 -0.40
C THR A 23 -3.90 -15.71 -1.74
N PHE A 24 -2.77 -15.02 -1.97
CA PHE A 24 -2.07 -15.08 -3.25
C PHE A 24 -1.36 -16.43 -3.37
N GLY A 25 -1.56 -17.12 -4.50
CA GLY A 25 -0.96 -18.44 -4.72
C GLY A 25 0.58 -18.42 -4.75
N ASP A 26 1.17 -17.30 -5.17
CA ASP A 26 2.61 -17.06 -5.13
C ASP A 26 2.94 -15.95 -4.10
N GLN A 27 3.58 -16.35 -3.00
CA GLN A 27 4.01 -15.45 -1.92
C GLN A 27 5.35 -14.76 -2.21
N HIS A 28 5.98 -15.03 -3.36
CA HIS A 28 7.23 -14.39 -3.78
C HIS A 28 7.05 -13.21 -4.74
N LEU A 29 5.79 -12.86 -5.05
CA LEU A 29 5.49 -11.68 -5.85
C LEU A 29 6.02 -10.41 -5.17
N LYS A 30 6.62 -9.52 -5.98
CA LYS A 30 7.03 -8.20 -5.51
C LYS A 30 5.77 -7.38 -5.20
N VAL A 31 5.79 -6.72 -4.06
CA VAL A 31 4.72 -5.79 -3.67
C VAL A 31 5.11 -4.38 -4.09
N GLU A 32 4.23 -3.74 -4.85
CA GLU A 32 4.37 -2.36 -5.29
C GLU A 32 3.17 -1.53 -4.83
N ILE A 33 3.36 -0.22 -4.72
CA ILE A 33 2.33 0.76 -4.38
C ILE A 33 2.08 1.67 -5.58
N SER A 34 0.81 1.94 -5.87
CA SER A 34 0.37 2.87 -6.90
C SER A 34 -0.46 3.99 -6.26
N PHE A 35 -0.35 5.19 -6.84
CA PHE A 35 -1.13 6.37 -6.47
C PHE A 35 -2.07 6.85 -7.59
N ASP A 36 -2.09 6.13 -8.72
CA ASP A 36 -2.79 6.46 -9.96
C ASP A 36 -3.60 5.25 -10.49
N GLU A 37 -4.26 4.55 -9.56
CA GLU A 37 -5.14 3.41 -9.85
C GLU A 37 -4.47 2.24 -10.60
N GLY A 38 -3.13 2.18 -10.57
CA GLY A 38 -2.33 1.11 -11.18
C GLY A 38 -1.70 1.47 -12.53
N GLU A 39 -1.84 2.70 -13.02
CA GLU A 39 -1.15 3.14 -14.24
C GLU A 39 0.38 3.12 -14.07
N THR A 40 0.86 3.52 -12.90
CA THR A 40 2.26 3.38 -12.49
C THR A 40 2.37 2.80 -11.08
N SER A 41 3.51 2.22 -10.78
CA SER A 41 3.77 1.58 -9.49
C SER A 41 5.22 1.75 -9.07
N ARG A 42 5.44 1.72 -7.75
CA ARG A 42 6.76 1.85 -7.12
C ARG A 42 6.98 0.74 -6.11
N PRO A 43 8.21 0.21 -5.97
CA PRO A 43 8.49 -0.76 -4.93
C PRO A 43 8.34 -0.12 -3.54
N ILE A 44 7.79 -0.89 -2.61
CA ILE A 44 7.81 -0.50 -1.19
C ILE A 44 9.22 -0.76 -0.66
N SER A 45 9.89 0.29 -0.22
CA SER A 45 11.28 0.24 0.26
C SER A 45 11.35 0.08 1.78
N ILE A 46 10.45 0.75 2.52
CA ILE A 46 10.48 0.79 3.98
C ILE A 46 9.04 0.70 4.53
N VAL A 47 8.86 -0.10 5.57
CA VAL A 47 7.62 -0.16 6.35
C VAL A 47 7.89 0.42 7.74
N VAL A 48 7.19 1.50 8.12
CA VAL A 48 7.38 2.18 9.41
C VAL A 48 6.07 2.42 10.14
N LYS A 49 6.12 2.42 11.48
CA LYS A 49 5.02 2.89 12.32
C LYS A 49 5.27 4.35 12.70
N ARG A 50 4.38 5.25 12.29
CA ARG A 50 4.46 6.69 12.60
C ARG A 50 3.06 7.26 12.82
N ASP A 51 2.89 8.06 13.86
CA ASP A 51 1.62 8.74 14.19
C ASP A 51 0.41 7.80 14.23
N GLY A 52 0.59 6.59 14.80
CA GLY A 52 -0.45 5.57 14.90
C GLY A 52 -0.77 4.82 13.61
N LYS A 53 -0.08 5.12 12.50
CA LYS A 53 -0.30 4.53 11.18
C LYS A 53 0.87 3.63 10.75
N CYS A 54 0.58 2.64 9.92
CA CYS A 54 1.59 1.90 9.17
C CYS A 54 1.80 2.62 7.83
N LEU A 55 3.01 3.11 7.59
CA LEU A 55 3.38 3.79 6.35
C LEU A 55 4.21 2.84 5.48
N LEU A 56 3.80 2.70 4.22
CA LEU A 56 4.53 2.01 3.17
C LEU A 56 5.25 3.08 2.35
N LEU A 57 6.56 3.19 2.54
CA LEU A 57 7.37 4.24 1.93
C LEU A 57 8.06 3.69 0.69
N HIS A 58 7.87 4.38 -0.42
CA HIS A 58 8.82 4.36 -1.51
C HIS A 58 9.94 5.35 -1.20
N VAL A 59 11.19 4.92 -1.31
CA VAL A 59 12.33 5.84 -1.24
C VAL A 59 12.82 6.07 -2.65
N ASP A 60 12.50 7.23 -3.20
CA ASP A 60 13.22 7.75 -4.35
C ASP A 60 14.63 8.09 -3.86
N SER A 61 15.63 7.46 -4.46
CA SER A 61 17.01 7.91 -4.33
C SER A 61 17.13 9.29 -5.00
N LEU A 62 16.75 10.35 -4.28
CA LEU A 62 17.00 11.72 -4.73
C LEU A 62 18.48 12.05 -4.51
N GLY A 63 19.26 11.85 -5.58
CA GLY A 63 20.43 12.64 -5.94
C GLY A 63 21.72 12.45 -5.15
N ASP A 64 22.73 11.90 -5.83
CA ASP A 64 23.97 12.68 -5.99
C ASP A 64 23.76 13.65 -7.15
#